data_AF-A0AA49IVN9-F1
#
_entry.id   AF-A0AA49IVN9-F1
#
_cell.length_a   1.000
_cell.length_b   1.000
_cell.length_c   1.000
_cell.angle_alpha   90.00
_cell.angle_beta   90.00
_cell.angle_gamma   90.00
#
_symmetry.space_group_name_H-M   'P 1'
#
loop_
_entity.id
_entity.type
_entity.pdbx_description
1 polymer ?
#
loop_
_entity_poly.entity_id
_entity_poly.type
_entity_poly.pdbx_seq_one_letter_code
_entity_poly.pdbx_strand_id
1 'polypeptide(L)'
;MKIIDAIPVSNSLHKVNLVENAGQFSIVRQAVNRPAVVVLKNMTREAAKSFWWRMCMSHFYGATHNLHDAERMADRRVDETIH
;
A
#
# COMPACT_ATOMS: atom_id res chain seq x y z
N MET A 1 -9.26 -11.94 -6.87
CA MET A 1 -8.24 -10.91 -6.66
C MET A 1 -8.86 -9.53 -6.84
N LYS A 2 -9.00 -8.78 -5.76
CA LYS A 2 -9.59 -7.42 -5.70
C LYS A 2 -8.50 -6.44 -5.26
N ILE A 3 -8.38 -5.28 -5.90
CA ILE A 3 -7.57 -4.17 -5.39
C ILE A 3 -8.34 -3.49 -4.27
N ILE A 4 -7.74 -3.37 -3.10
CA ILE A 4 -8.35 -2.73 -1.93
C ILE A 4 -7.81 -1.32 -1.69
N ASP A 5 -6.53 -1.08 -1.99
CA ASP A 5 -5.94 0.25 -1.93
C ASP A 5 -4.74 0.37 -2.90
N ALA A 6 -4.36 1.59 -3.22
CA ALA A 6 -3.16 1.89 -3.98
C ALA A 6 -2.57 3.24 -3.58
N ILE A 7 -1.23 3.30 -3.54
CA ILE A 7 -0.48 4.55 -3.40
C ILE A 7 0.48 4.74 -4.57
N PRO A 8 0.65 5.97 -5.07
CA PRO A 8 1.67 6.27 -6.06
C PRO A 8 3.06 6.20 -5.41
N VAL A 9 4.05 5.76 -6.16
CA VAL A 9 5.45 5.78 -5.71
C VAL A 9 6.14 6.99 -6.33
N SER A 10 6.93 7.72 -5.52
CA SER A 10 7.49 9.04 -5.82
C SER A 10 7.91 9.22 -7.29
N ASN A 11 7.40 10.28 -7.91
CA ASN A 11 7.70 10.72 -9.28
C ASN A 11 7.39 9.71 -10.40
N SER A 12 6.40 8.80 -10.26
CA SER A 12 6.22 7.77 -11.28
C SER A 12 4.79 7.46 -11.70
N LEU A 13 4.70 7.11 -13.00
CA LEU A 13 3.62 6.42 -13.70
C LEU A 13 3.34 5.01 -13.13
N HIS A 14 3.72 4.73 -11.88
CA HIS A 14 3.59 3.42 -11.26
C HIS A 14 2.85 3.55 -9.93
N LYS A 15 1.99 2.58 -9.65
CA LYS A 15 1.30 2.45 -8.37
C LYS A 15 1.67 1.15 -7.68
N VAL A 16 1.76 1.18 -6.36
CA VAL A 16 1.77 -0.02 -5.53
C VAL A 16 0.33 -0.22 -5.08
N ASN A 17 -0.21 -1.41 -5.29
CA ASN A 17 -1.56 -1.77 -4.90
C ASN A 17 -1.50 -2.86 -3.84
N LEU A 18 -2.35 -2.72 -2.84
CA LEU A 18 -2.70 -3.78 -1.92
C LEU A 18 -3.90 -4.53 -2.51
N VAL A 19 -3.79 -5.85 -2.59
CA VAL A 19 -4.84 -6.69 -3.15
C VAL A 19 -5.20 -7.80 -2.19
N GLU A 20 -6.46 -8.22 -2.24
CA GLU A 20 -7.00 -9.33 -1.47
C GLU A 20 -7.47 -10.45 -2.40
N ASN A 21 -7.16 -11.69 -2.04
CA ASN A 21 -7.63 -12.89 -2.72
C ASN A 21 -7.90 -14.00 -1.71
N ALA A 22 -9.16 -14.41 -1.56
CA ALA A 22 -9.56 -15.50 -0.66
C ALA A 22 -9.03 -15.34 0.78
N GLY A 23 -9.12 -14.12 1.35
CA GLY A 23 -8.63 -13.80 2.70
C GLY A 23 -7.11 -13.66 2.83
N GLN A 24 -6.36 -13.83 1.73
CA GLN A 24 -4.92 -13.58 1.69
C GLN A 24 -4.61 -12.25 1.01
N PHE A 25 -3.59 -11.57 1.52
CA PHE A 25 -3.19 -10.25 1.04
C PHE A 25 -1.91 -10.34 0.21
N SER A 26 -1.79 -9.48 -0.78
CA SER A 26 -0.59 -9.37 -1.62
C SER A 26 -0.30 -7.91 -1.96
N ILE A 27 0.97 -7.62 -2.23
CA ILE A 27 1.43 -6.32 -2.72
C ILE A 27 1.78 -6.49 -4.19
N VAL A 28 1.19 -5.65 -5.04
CA VAL A 28 1.47 -5.66 -6.48
C VAL A 28 1.93 -4.29 -6.94
N ARG A 29 3.01 -4.26 -7.73
CA ARG A 29 3.48 -3.05 -8.38
C ARG A 29 2.94 -3.04 -9.81
N GLN A 30 2.28 -1.95 -10.20
CA GLN A 30 1.71 -1.82 -11.54
C GLN A 30 2.19 -0.53 -12.19
N ALA A 31 2.84 -0.67 -13.34
CA ALA A 31 3.20 0.46 -14.18
C ALA A 31 2.05 0.86 -15.12
N VAL A 32 1.94 2.14 -15.48
CA VAL A 32 0.99 2.64 -16.47
C VAL A 32 1.22 1.88 -17.77
N ASN A 33 0.13 1.32 -18.31
CA ASN A 33 0.12 0.48 -19.51
C ASN A 33 0.92 -0.83 -19.42
N ARG A 34 1.22 -1.34 -18.22
CA ARG A 34 1.81 -2.67 -18.02
C ARG A 34 0.95 -3.53 -17.08
N PRO A 35 1.00 -4.86 -17.22
CA PRO A 35 0.42 -5.77 -16.25
C PRO A 35 1.00 -5.56 -14.85
N ALA A 36 0.19 -5.83 -13.82
CA ALA A 36 0.64 -5.77 -12.44
C ALA A 36 1.61 -6.94 -12.15
N VAL A 37 2.69 -6.64 -11.43
CA VAL A 37 3.69 -7.62 -10.98
C VAL A 37 3.55 -7.81 -9.48
N VAL A 38 3.46 -9.07 -9.04
CA VAL A 38 3.39 -9.40 -7.62
C VAL A 38 4.75 -9.22 -6.97
N VAL A 39 4.81 -8.39 -5.93
CA VAL A 39 6.02 -8.12 -5.14
C VAL A 39 6.07 -9.03 -3.92
N LEU A 40 4.93 -9.16 -3.22
CA LEU A 40 4.76 -10.02 -2.05
C LEU A 40 3.40 -10.70 -2.15
N LYS A 41 3.32 -11.98 -1.77
CA LYS A 41 2.10 -12.79 -1.88
C LYS A 41 1.76 -13.53 -0.59
N ASN A 42 0.50 -13.95 -0.48
CA ASN A 42 -0.03 -14.84 0.56
C ASN A 42 0.25 -14.36 2.00
N MET A 43 0.16 -13.05 2.21
CA MET A 43 0.36 -12.47 3.54
C MET A 43 -0.89 -12.64 4.39
N THR A 44 -0.67 -12.85 5.69
CA THR A 44 -1.73 -12.68 6.69
C THR A 44 -2.17 -11.23 6.74
N ARG A 45 -3.36 -10.99 7.29
CA ARG A 45 -3.91 -9.65 7.47
C ARG A 45 -2.97 -8.74 8.27
N GLU A 46 -2.42 -9.22 9.38
CA GLU A 46 -1.53 -8.43 10.25
C GLU A 46 -0.18 -8.13 9.57
N ALA A 47 0.37 -9.09 8.82
CA ALA A 47 1.55 -8.84 8.00
C ALA A 47 1.28 -7.78 6.91
N ALA A 48 0.10 -7.83 6.30
CA ALA A 48 -0.33 -6.85 5.30
C ALA A 48 -0.50 -5.46 5.89
N LYS A 49 -1.15 -5.32 7.06
CA LYS A 49 -1.27 -4.04 7.78
C LYS A 49 0.11 -3.44 8.07
N SER A 50 1.02 -4.21 8.68
CA SER A 50 2.36 -3.73 9.02
C SER A 50 3.17 -3.29 7.79
N PHE A 51 3.05 -4.03 6.67
CA PHE A 51 3.74 -3.67 5.44
C PHE A 51 3.11 -2.44 4.78
N TRP A 52 1.77 -2.41 4.70
CA TRP A 52 1.05 -1.30 4.07
C TRP A 52 1.23 0.00 4.84
N TRP A 53 1.24 -0.06 6.17
CA TRP A 53 1.55 1.08 7.03
C TRP A 53 2.92 1.68 6.71
N ARG A 54 3.96 0.85 6.60
CA ARG A 54 5.32 1.30 6.25
C ARG A 54 5.38 1.97 4.86
N MET A 55 4.64 1.43 3.90
CA MET A 55 4.52 2.02 2.56
C MET A 55 3.81 3.38 2.61
N CYS A 56 2.69 3.48 3.33
CA CYS A 56 1.95 4.72 3.52
C CYS A 56 2.80 5.77 4.24
N MET A 57 3.51 5.37 5.30
CA MET A 57 4.44 6.21 6.04
C MET A 57 5.50 6.83 5.14
N SER A 58 6.20 6.02 4.35
CA SER A 58 7.24 6.52 3.45
C SER A 58 6.67 7.46 2.40
N HIS A 59 5.47 7.16 1.87
CA HIS A 59 4.80 8.00 0.89
C HIS A 59 4.36 9.35 1.48
N PHE A 60 3.63 9.34 2.60
CA PHE A 60 3.13 10.56 3.22
C PHE A 60 4.25 11.41 3.79
N TYR A 61 5.30 10.81 4.37
CA TYR A 61 6.47 11.57 4.78
C TYR A 61 7.14 12.28 3.60
N GLY A 62 7.25 11.63 2.44
CA GLY A 62 7.76 12.27 1.23
C GLY A 62 6.87 13.41 0.71
N ALA A 63 5.57 13.41 1.03
CA ALA A 63 4.64 14.47 0.62
C ALA A 63 4.61 15.63 1.63
N THR A 64 4.56 15.34 2.92
CA THR A 64 4.38 16.34 3.99
C THR A 64 5.70 16.86 4.54
N HIS A 65 6.79 16.08 4.44
CA HIS A 65 8.05 16.29 5.15
C HIS A 65 7.88 16.44 6.68
N ASN A 66 6.79 15.88 7.23
CA ASN A 66 6.48 15.89 8.65
C ASN A 66 6.17 14.45 9.11
N LEU A 67 6.95 13.97 10.07
CA LEU A 67 6.83 12.60 10.56
C LEU A 67 5.49 12.36 11.28
N HIS A 68 5.08 13.26 12.16
CA HIS A 68 3.84 13.12 12.93
C HIS A 68 2.60 13.09 12.03
N ASP A 69 2.55 13.98 11.03
CA ASP A 69 1.44 14.00 10.09
C ASP A 69 1.44 12.73 9.22
N ALA A 70 2.61 12.25 8.81
CA ALA A 70 2.73 11.01 8.05
C ALA A 70 2.23 9.79 8.83
N GLU A 71 2.57 9.69 10.13
CA GLU A 71 2.10 8.64 11.04
C GLU A 71 0.57 8.61 11.12
N ARG A 72 -0.03 9.76 11.41
CA ARG A 72 -1.49 9.87 11.52
C ARG A 72 -2.20 9.53 10.21
N MET A 73 -1.64 9.95 9.07
CA MET A 73 -2.20 9.64 7.76
C MET A 73 -2.06 8.15 7.41
N ALA A 74 -0.92 7.54 7.74
CA ALA A 74 -0.68 6.12 7.51
C ALA A 74 -1.61 5.23 8.34
N ASP A 75 -1.77 5.52 9.64
CA ASP A 75 -2.68 4.81 10.54
C ASP A 75 -4.11 4.86 9.99
N ARG A 76 -4.62 6.07 9.74
CA ARG A 76 -5.97 6.28 9.21
C ARG A 76 -6.18 5.54 7.90
N ARG A 77 -5.20 5.57 6.98
CA ARG A 77 -5.32 4.91 5.67
C ARG A 77 -5.40 3.39 5.81
N VAL A 78 -4.58 2.80 6.68
CA VAL A 78 -4.60 1.35 6.94
C VAL A 78 -5.92 0.94 7.56
N ASP A 79 -6.40 1.70 8.54
CA ASP A 79 -7.67 1.44 9.21
C ASP A 79 -8.86 1.51 8.26
N GLU A 80 -8.90 2.47 7.33
CA GLU A 80 -9.95 2.60 6.30
C GLU A 80 -9.87 1.52 5.20
N THR A 81 -8.78 0.76 5.12
CA THR A 81 -8.50 -0.16 4.00
C THR A 81 -8.63 -1.62 4.40
N ILE A 82 -8.07 -2.03 5.54
CA ILE A 82 -7.91 -3.45 5.91
C ILE A 82 -8.78 -3.78 7.14
N HIS A 83 -10.05 -4.10 6.91
CA HIS A 83 -11.07 -4.42 7.93
C HIS A 83 -11.30 -5.89 8.24
#